data_AF-A0A7K1SJ05-F1
#
_entry.id   AF-A0A7K1SJ05-F1
#
_cell.length_a   1.000
_cell.length_b   1.000
_cell.length_c   1.000
_cell.angle_alpha   90.00
_cell.angle_beta   90.00
_cell.angle_gamma   90.00
#
_symmetry.space_group_name_H-M   'P 1'
#
loop_
_entity.id
_entity.type
_entity.pdbx_description
1 polymer ?
#
loop_
_entity_poly.entity_id
_entity_poly.type
_entity_poly.pdbx_seq_one_letter_code
_entity_poly.pdbx_strand_id
1 'polypeptide(L)'
;MNWQVSSTFDEKLLQTDYTIPQSVANQLTWNTLTAENSGKLNVSRIRKRSEAANTVFTKLTIVSDKPQIKKLNLGFSDRAKVYVNGRLVYAGQDEFLSRDYRFLGTVGYYDEIYLDLKKGQNELWIAVSENFGGWGVQGKIADQSGLTIKP
;
A
#
# COMPACT_ATOMS: atom_id res chain seq x y z
N MET A 1 -0.95 -7.22 12.95
CA MET A 1 -0.89 -7.76 11.56
C MET A 1 0.50 -7.47 11.01
N ASN A 2 1.14 -8.45 10.37
CA ASN A 2 2.47 -8.26 9.78
C ASN A 2 2.36 -7.96 8.29
N TRP A 3 3.24 -7.09 7.80
CA TRP A 3 3.37 -6.71 6.40
C TRP A 3 4.82 -6.89 5.94
N GLN A 4 5.04 -7.21 4.67
CA GLN A 4 6.35 -7.04 4.06
C GLN A 4 6.50 -5.59 3.58
N VAL A 5 7.65 -4.98 3.85
CA VAL A 5 7.98 -3.61 3.43
C VAL A 5 9.31 -3.63 2.68
N SER A 6 9.29 -3.14 1.45
CA SER A 6 10.46 -3.16 0.58
C SER A 6 11.54 -2.16 1.01
N SER A 7 12.72 -2.25 0.41
CA SER A 7 13.67 -1.13 0.31
C SER A 7 13.03 0.05 -0.44
N THR A 8 13.59 1.24 -0.24
CA THR A 8 13.13 2.46 -0.91
C THR A 8 13.55 2.50 -2.37
N PHE A 9 12.76 3.14 -3.22
CA PHE A 9 13.07 3.39 -4.63
C PHE A 9 12.42 4.71 -5.10
N ASP A 10 12.78 5.17 -6.31
CA ASP A 10 12.23 6.40 -6.92
C ASP A 10 10.79 6.15 -7.43
N GLU A 11 9.84 6.96 -6.97
CA GLU A 11 8.43 6.94 -7.40
C GLU A 11 8.26 6.98 -8.92
N LYS A 12 9.15 7.71 -9.63
CA LYS A 12 9.08 7.89 -11.08
C LYS A 12 9.13 6.57 -11.83
N LEU A 13 9.72 5.53 -11.24
CA LEU A 13 9.78 4.20 -11.81
C LEU A 13 8.40 3.52 -11.91
N LEU A 14 7.36 4.08 -11.27
CA LEU A 14 5.98 3.60 -11.35
C LEU A 14 5.14 4.27 -12.45
N GLN A 15 5.73 5.11 -13.31
CA GLN A 15 5.07 5.70 -14.47
C GLN A 15 5.06 4.69 -15.64
N THR A 16 4.26 3.63 -15.49
CA THR A 16 4.22 2.47 -16.40
C THR A 16 2.80 2.16 -16.87
N ASP A 17 2.64 1.07 -17.66
CA ASP A 17 1.39 0.54 -18.20
C ASP A 17 0.45 -0.07 -17.14
N TYR A 18 0.25 0.61 -16.01
CA TYR A 18 -0.66 0.20 -14.94
C TYR A 18 -0.33 -1.15 -14.29
N THR A 19 0.95 -1.55 -14.33
CA THR A 19 1.46 -2.78 -13.73
C THR A 19 2.70 -2.54 -12.88
N ILE A 20 3.05 -3.49 -12.02
CA ILE A 20 4.28 -3.43 -11.22
C ILE A 20 5.49 -3.65 -12.16
N PRO A 21 6.42 -2.68 -12.27
CA PRO A 21 7.61 -2.84 -13.09
C PRO A 21 8.52 -3.93 -12.51
N GLN A 22 8.76 -5.00 -13.27
CA GLN A 22 9.57 -6.14 -12.80
C GLN A 22 11.04 -5.76 -12.58
N SER A 23 11.56 -4.79 -13.33
CA SER A 23 12.89 -4.23 -13.11
C SER A 23 13.06 -3.64 -11.70
N VAL A 24 12.01 -3.05 -11.14
CA VAL A 24 11.99 -2.56 -9.76
C VAL A 24 11.78 -3.72 -8.80
N ALA A 25 10.70 -4.49 -8.99
CA ALA A 25 10.30 -5.54 -8.04
C ALA A 25 11.41 -6.56 -7.74
N ASN A 26 12.20 -6.93 -8.75
CA ASN A 26 13.27 -7.92 -8.62
C ASN A 26 14.49 -7.43 -7.84
N GLN A 27 14.64 -6.11 -7.66
CA GLN A 27 15.77 -5.50 -6.94
C GLN A 27 15.43 -5.18 -5.48
N LEU A 28 14.16 -5.33 -5.08
CA LEU A 28 13.71 -4.97 -3.75
C LEU A 28 14.14 -5.99 -2.71
N THR A 29 14.64 -5.49 -1.58
CA THR A 29 14.82 -6.27 -0.36
C THR A 29 13.66 -6.02 0.58
N TRP A 30 13.32 -6.99 1.44
CA TRP A 30 12.09 -6.94 2.24
C TRP A 30 12.39 -7.07 3.74
N ASN A 31 11.68 -6.28 4.54
CA ASN A 31 11.62 -6.46 5.98
C ASN A 31 10.17 -6.64 6.42
N THR A 32 9.97 -7.48 7.43
CA THR A 32 8.65 -7.61 8.06
C THR A 32 8.45 -6.47 9.07
N LEU A 33 7.32 -5.79 8.98
CA LEU A 33 6.91 -4.76 9.93
C LEU A 33 5.49 -5.06 10.44
N THR A 34 5.31 -4.96 11.75
CA THR A 34 4.02 -5.14 12.40
C THR A 34 3.27 -3.81 12.45
N ALA A 35 2.02 -3.81 11.98
CA ALA A 35 1.13 -2.66 12.12
C ALA A 35 0.84 -2.39 13.61
N GLU A 36 0.78 -1.11 13.96
CA GLU A 36 0.44 -0.62 15.29
C GLU A 36 -1.01 -0.98 15.67
N ASN A 37 -1.38 -0.82 16.95
CA ASN A 37 -2.74 -1.11 17.43
C ASN A 37 -3.83 -0.32 16.68
N SER A 38 -3.47 0.85 16.14
CA SER A 38 -4.34 1.69 15.30
C SER A 38 -4.50 1.18 13.85
N GLY A 39 -3.81 0.09 13.49
CA GLY A 39 -3.72 -0.43 12.12
C GLY A 39 -2.69 0.30 11.24
N LYS A 40 -2.02 1.35 11.75
CA LYS A 40 -0.97 2.08 11.01
C LYS A 40 0.28 1.24 10.85
N LEU A 41 0.76 1.13 9.63
CA LEU A 41 2.08 0.64 9.31
C LEU A 41 3.02 1.86 9.16
N ASN A 42 3.76 2.18 10.22
CA ASN A 42 4.64 3.34 10.26
C ASN A 42 5.98 3.04 9.58
N VAL A 43 6.04 3.26 8.26
CA VAL A 43 7.20 3.00 7.39
C VAL A 43 8.42 3.81 7.82
N SER A 44 8.20 5.03 8.32
CA SER A 44 9.23 5.93 8.87
C SER A 44 10.15 5.28 9.92
N ARG A 45 9.68 4.22 10.60
CA ARG A 45 10.46 3.52 11.63
C ARG A 45 11.60 2.66 11.07
N ILE A 46 11.48 2.21 9.82
CA ILE A 46 12.41 1.26 9.20
C ILE A 46 13.03 1.77 7.90
N ARG A 47 12.54 2.90 7.38
CA ARG A 47 13.01 3.53 6.15
C ARG A 47 13.17 5.03 6.33
N LYS A 48 14.12 5.59 5.58
CA LYS A 48 14.31 7.03 5.43
C LYS A 48 14.13 7.36 3.96
N ARG A 49 13.39 8.42 3.67
CA ARG A 49 13.27 8.93 2.31
C ARG A 49 14.47 9.79 1.92
N SER A 50 14.72 9.88 0.63
CA SER A 50 15.55 10.91 0.00
C SER A 50 14.87 11.40 -1.27
N GLU A 51 15.41 12.45 -1.92
CA GLU A 51 14.88 12.92 -3.20
C GLU A 51 14.91 11.85 -4.30
N ALA A 52 15.89 10.93 -4.24
CA ALA A 52 16.05 9.85 -5.20
C ALA A 52 15.35 8.54 -4.76
N ALA A 53 14.80 8.47 -3.54
CA ALA A 53 14.21 7.27 -3.00
C ALA A 53 13.13 7.62 -1.95
N ASN A 54 11.92 7.85 -2.43
CA ASN A 54 10.79 8.33 -1.63
C ASN A 54 9.60 7.36 -1.60
N THR A 55 9.73 6.17 -2.21
CA THR A 55 8.66 5.18 -2.33
C THR A 55 9.08 3.84 -1.75
N VAL A 56 8.14 3.13 -1.13
CA VAL A 56 8.27 1.70 -0.77
C VAL A 56 7.05 0.96 -1.28
N PHE A 57 7.21 -0.34 -1.52
CA PHE A 57 6.09 -1.26 -1.57
C PHE A 57 5.83 -1.84 -0.19
N THR A 58 4.55 -1.99 0.13
CA THR A 58 4.06 -2.85 1.20
C THR A 58 3.28 -3.99 0.56
N LYS A 59 3.44 -5.21 1.09
CA LYS A 59 2.84 -6.41 0.49
C LYS A 59 2.12 -7.25 1.54
N LEU A 60 0.99 -7.83 1.12
CA LEU A 60 0.28 -8.92 1.76
C LEU A 60 -0.14 -9.97 0.73
N THR A 61 -0.25 -11.21 1.19
CA THR A 61 -0.93 -12.28 0.46
C THR A 61 -2.29 -12.55 1.08
N ILE A 62 -3.35 -12.45 0.28
CA ILE A 62 -4.74 -12.77 0.67
C ILE A 62 -5.12 -14.10 0.02
N VAL A 63 -5.28 -15.13 0.83
CA VAL A 63 -5.80 -16.42 0.36
C VAL A 63 -7.31 -16.40 0.49
N SER A 64 -8.03 -16.60 -0.62
CA SER A 64 -9.49 -16.65 -0.67
C SER A 64 -9.98 -18.07 -0.94
N ASP A 65 -10.98 -18.54 -0.20
CA ASP A 65 -11.55 -19.89 -0.37
C ASP A 65 -12.44 -20.03 -1.63
N LYS A 66 -12.96 -18.90 -2.12
CA LYS A 66 -13.80 -18.78 -3.32
C LYS A 66 -13.52 -17.45 -4.05
N PRO A 67 -13.96 -17.28 -5.30
CA PRO A 67 -13.99 -15.97 -5.92
C PRO A 67 -14.96 -15.07 -5.15
N GLN A 68 -14.51 -13.89 -4.71
CA GLN A 68 -15.34 -12.96 -3.94
C GLN A 68 -14.78 -11.55 -3.97
N ILE A 69 -15.67 -10.56 -3.89
CA ILE A 69 -15.31 -9.16 -3.76
C ILE A 69 -15.20 -8.82 -2.28
N LYS A 70 -14.11 -8.15 -1.89
CA LYS A 70 -13.89 -7.69 -0.51
C LYS A 70 -13.52 -6.23 -0.46
N LYS A 71 -14.19 -5.49 0.42
CA LYS A 71 -13.89 -4.08 0.63
C LYS A 71 -12.62 -3.91 1.46
N LEU A 72 -11.65 -3.20 0.92
CA LEU A 72 -10.48 -2.70 1.61
C LEU A 72 -10.71 -1.22 1.93
N ASN A 73 -10.79 -0.89 3.21
CA ASN A 73 -10.62 0.48 3.67
C ASN A 73 -9.12 0.79 3.73
N LEU A 74 -8.73 1.91 3.10
CA LEU A 74 -7.35 2.32 2.90
C LEU A 74 -7.11 3.69 3.54
N GLY A 75 -5.93 3.84 4.14
CA GLY A 75 -5.32 5.13 4.46
C GLY A 75 -3.86 5.13 4.08
N PHE A 76 -3.31 6.27 3.69
CA PHE A 76 -1.93 6.40 3.25
C PHE A 76 -1.41 7.82 3.49
N SER A 77 -0.10 7.99 3.51
CA SER A 77 0.58 9.28 3.43
C SER A 77 1.86 9.10 2.61
N ASP A 78 2.09 9.88 1.56
CA ASP A 78 1.21 10.90 1.00
C ASP A 78 0.47 10.43 -0.25
N ARG A 79 1.07 9.52 -1.02
CA ARG A 79 0.49 8.97 -2.24
C ARG A 79 0.45 7.47 -2.18
N ALA A 80 -0.56 6.87 -2.81
CA ALA A 80 -0.67 5.43 -2.91
C ALA A 80 -0.96 4.99 -4.34
N LYS A 81 -0.35 3.86 -4.73
CA LYS A 81 -0.80 3.04 -5.86
C LYS A 81 -1.04 1.63 -5.37
N VAL A 82 -2.25 1.13 -5.53
CA VAL A 82 -2.65 -0.22 -5.09
C VAL A 82 -2.74 -1.14 -6.29
N TYR A 83 -2.06 -2.28 -6.17
CA TYR A 83 -2.02 -3.31 -7.18
C TYR A 83 -2.57 -4.61 -6.60
N VAL A 84 -3.45 -5.27 -7.35
CA VAL A 84 -3.96 -6.60 -7.04
C VAL A 84 -3.53 -7.53 -8.15
N ASN A 85 -2.80 -8.59 -7.81
CA ASN A 85 -2.26 -9.55 -8.76
C ASN A 85 -1.48 -8.87 -9.91
N GLY A 86 -0.67 -7.87 -9.55
CA GLY A 86 0.21 -7.13 -10.47
C GLY A 86 -0.46 -6.02 -11.29
N ARG A 87 -1.78 -5.83 -11.18
CA ARG A 87 -2.54 -4.79 -11.92
C ARG A 87 -2.96 -3.66 -11.01
N LEU A 88 -2.78 -2.42 -11.45
CA LEU A 88 -3.23 -1.23 -10.74
C LEU A 88 -4.76 -1.22 -10.64
N VAL A 89 -5.28 -1.04 -9.44
CA VAL A 89 -6.73 -0.92 -9.17
C VAL A 89 -7.10 0.41 -8.53
N TYR A 90 -6.12 1.16 -8.02
CA TYR A 90 -6.35 2.46 -7.37
C TYR A 90 -5.06 3.30 -7.38
N ALA A 91 -5.21 4.62 -7.52
CA ALA A 91 -4.18 5.60 -7.25
C ALA A 91 -4.79 6.79 -6.50
N GLY A 92 -4.10 7.27 -5.46
CA GLY A 92 -4.56 8.33 -4.58
C GLY A 92 -3.45 9.29 -4.18
N GLN A 93 -3.83 10.53 -3.84
CA GLN A 93 -2.94 11.65 -3.54
C GLN A 93 -3.53 12.48 -2.39
N ASP A 94 -2.84 12.46 -1.25
CA ASP A 94 -3.23 13.06 0.01
C ASP A 94 -2.13 13.99 0.55
N GLU A 95 -1.30 14.58 -0.32
CA GLU A 95 -0.29 15.56 0.11
C GLU A 95 -0.95 16.76 0.79
N PHE A 96 -0.27 17.32 1.79
CA PHE A 96 -0.64 18.61 2.39
C PHE A 96 -0.85 19.68 1.31
N LEU A 97 -1.98 20.38 1.37
CA LEU A 97 -2.41 21.43 0.42
C LEU A 97 -2.69 20.95 -1.02
N SER A 98 -2.72 19.64 -1.31
CA SER A 98 -3.00 19.13 -2.67
C SER A 98 -4.42 19.42 -3.16
N ARG A 99 -5.40 19.50 -2.24
CA ARG A 99 -6.83 19.67 -2.57
C ARG A 99 -7.33 21.09 -2.32
N ASP A 100 -6.99 21.64 -1.15
CA ASP A 100 -7.28 23.03 -0.78
C ASP A 100 -6.33 23.52 0.32
N TYR A 101 -6.39 24.82 0.64
CA TYR A 101 -5.48 25.49 1.58
C TYR A 101 -5.53 24.98 3.04
N ARG A 102 -6.49 24.12 3.40
CA ARG A 102 -6.65 23.50 4.72
C ARG A 102 -6.51 21.98 4.68
N PHE A 103 -6.25 21.39 3.52
CA PHE A 103 -6.15 19.94 3.42
C PHE A 103 -4.87 19.44 4.11
N LEU A 104 -5.06 18.71 5.21
CA LEU A 104 -3.96 18.34 6.12
C LEU A 104 -3.16 17.09 5.68
N GLY A 105 -3.70 16.26 4.78
CA GLY A 105 -3.05 15.01 4.37
C GLY A 105 -2.93 13.96 5.48
N THR A 106 -3.96 13.83 6.33
CA THR A 106 -3.92 12.90 7.47
C THR A 106 -4.24 11.46 7.06
N VAL A 107 -3.48 10.49 7.58
CA VAL A 107 -3.77 9.06 7.41
C VAL A 107 -5.04 8.67 8.17
N GLY A 108 -6.03 8.15 7.43
CA GLY A 108 -7.23 7.52 7.98
C GLY A 108 -7.91 6.62 6.94
N TYR A 109 -8.93 5.87 7.36
CA TYR A 109 -9.72 4.99 6.48
C TYR A 109 -10.72 5.80 5.63
N TYR A 110 -10.23 6.73 4.84
CA TYR A 110 -11.03 7.63 4.01
C TYR A 110 -11.29 7.08 2.62
N ASP A 111 -10.45 6.17 2.14
CA ASP A 111 -10.58 5.53 0.84
C ASP A 111 -11.10 4.10 0.95
N GLU A 112 -11.81 3.67 -0.09
CA GLU A 112 -12.36 2.33 -0.20
C GLU A 112 -12.05 1.73 -1.59
N ILE A 113 -11.55 0.50 -1.60
CA ILE A 113 -11.23 -0.25 -2.81
C ILE A 113 -11.93 -1.61 -2.73
N TYR A 114 -12.63 -1.98 -3.79
CA TYR A 114 -13.28 -3.29 -3.88
C TYR A 114 -12.32 -4.27 -4.57
N LEU A 115 -11.74 -5.19 -3.79
CA LEU A 115 -10.80 -6.19 -4.27
C LEU A 115 -11.57 -7.35 -4.90
N ASP A 116 -11.44 -7.54 -6.21
CA ASP A 116 -11.94 -8.72 -6.91
C ASP A 116 -10.99 -9.91 -6.72
N LEU A 117 -11.18 -10.66 -5.64
CA LEU A 117 -10.30 -11.76 -5.25
C LEU A 117 -10.65 -13.04 -6.00
N LYS A 118 -9.64 -13.70 -6.55
CA LYS A 118 -9.75 -15.04 -7.12
C LYS A 118 -9.67 -16.08 -6.00
N LYS A 119 -10.25 -17.27 -6.21
CA LYS A 119 -9.97 -18.41 -5.32
C LYS A 119 -8.46 -18.71 -5.32
N GLY A 120 -7.91 -18.98 -4.14
CA GLY A 120 -6.48 -19.19 -3.93
C GLY A 120 -5.76 -17.90 -3.54
N GLN A 121 -4.48 -17.81 -3.92
CA GLN A 121 -3.62 -16.68 -3.54
C GLN A 121 -3.90 -15.44 -4.40
N ASN A 122 -4.00 -14.30 -3.74
CA ASN A 122 -4.01 -12.99 -4.36
C ASN A 122 -2.93 -12.14 -3.70
N GLU A 123 -2.12 -11.45 -4.49
CA GLU A 123 -1.12 -10.53 -3.97
C GLU A 123 -1.70 -9.11 -3.95
N LEU A 124 -1.63 -8.46 -2.78
CA LEU A 124 -1.93 -7.05 -2.60
C LEU A 124 -0.61 -6.30 -2.39
N TRP A 125 -0.27 -5.43 -3.33
CA TRP A 125 0.88 -4.55 -3.23
C TRP A 125 0.40 -3.11 -3.16
N ILE A 126 0.93 -2.34 -2.23
CA ILE A 126 0.65 -0.90 -2.11
C ILE A 126 1.98 -0.18 -2.17
N ALA A 127 2.23 0.53 -3.27
CA ALA A 127 3.29 1.52 -3.30
C ALA A 127 2.81 2.73 -2.50
N VAL A 128 3.61 3.18 -1.53
CA VAL A 128 3.35 4.39 -0.76
C VAL A 128 4.53 5.33 -0.87
N SER A 129 4.27 6.56 -1.31
CA SER A 129 5.28 7.58 -1.59
C SER A 129 5.12 8.76 -0.64
N GLU A 130 6.24 9.30 -0.16
CA GLU A 130 6.26 10.34 0.88
C GLU A 130 6.95 11.63 0.39
N ASN A 131 6.37 12.78 0.71
CA ASN A 131 7.04 14.08 0.58
C ASN A 131 7.54 14.60 1.93
N PHE A 132 6.70 14.66 2.97
CA PHE A 132 7.09 15.12 4.31
C PHE A 132 5.99 14.84 5.36
N GLY A 133 6.38 14.85 6.65
CA GLY A 133 5.43 14.83 7.78
C GLY A 133 5.20 13.45 8.38
N GLY A 134 5.26 12.37 7.60
CA GLY A 134 5.22 11.01 8.12
C GLY A 134 4.80 9.98 7.08
N TRP A 135 5.52 8.87 7.03
CA TRP A 135 5.34 7.87 5.97
C TRP A 135 4.62 6.62 6.50
N GLY A 136 3.45 6.30 5.93
CA GLY A 136 2.73 5.11 6.36
C GLY A 136 1.51 4.73 5.54
N VAL A 137 1.01 3.52 5.83
CA VAL A 137 -0.19 2.94 5.20
C VAL A 137 -1.07 2.27 6.25
N GLN A 138 -2.37 2.24 6.01
CA GLN A 138 -3.37 1.53 6.80
C GLN A 138 -4.25 0.71 5.86
N GLY A 139 -4.49 -0.55 6.21
CA GLY A 139 -5.43 -1.41 5.50
C GLY A 139 -6.38 -2.09 6.47
N LYS A 140 -7.67 -2.13 6.14
CA LYS A 140 -8.68 -2.89 6.89
C LYS A 140 -9.66 -3.56 5.94
N ILE A 141 -9.79 -4.87 6.09
CA ILE A 141 -10.89 -5.66 5.51
C ILE A 141 -11.76 -6.06 6.70
N ALA A 142 -12.96 -5.48 6.80
CA ALA A 142 -13.85 -5.72 7.94
C ALA A 142 -14.48 -7.12 7.89
N ASP A 143 -14.99 -7.51 6.72
CA ASP A 143 -15.49 -8.86 6.47
C ASP A 143 -14.37 -9.76 5.94
N GLN A 144 -13.79 -10.58 6.81
CA GLN A 144 -12.75 -11.55 6.45
C GLN A 144 -13.27 -12.98 6.25
N SER A 145 -14.59 -13.17 6.16
CA SER A 145 -15.16 -14.50 5.90
C SER A 145 -14.58 -15.07 4.60
N GLY A 146 -14.03 -16.28 4.69
CA GLY A 146 -13.37 -16.97 3.57
C GLY A 146 -11.97 -16.49 3.22
N LEU A 147 -11.37 -15.62 4.05
CA LEU A 147 -10.01 -15.09 3.83
C LEU A 147 -9.01 -15.63 4.86
N THR A 148 -7.78 -15.87 4.42
CA THR A 148 -6.61 -15.98 5.29
C THR A 148 -5.55 -14.99 4.80
N ILE A 149 -5.17 -14.03 5.64
CA ILE A 149 -4.23 -12.98 5.26
C ILE A 149 -2.85 -13.29 5.84
N LYS A 150 -1.83 -13.24 5.00
CA LYS A 150 -0.44 -13.54 5.33
C LYS A 150 0.46 -12.35 4.93
N PRO A 151 1.53 -12.07 5.68
CA PRO A 151 2.56 -11.13 5.26
C PRO A 151 3.20 -11.57 3.93
#